data_AF-A0A9P4NG31-F1
#
_entry.id   AF-A0A9P4NG31-F1
#
_cell.length_a   1.000
_cell.length_b   1.000
_cell.length_c   1.000
_cell.angle_alpha   90.00
_cell.angle_beta   90.00
_cell.angle_gamma   90.00
#
_symmetry.space_group_name_H-M   'P 1'
#
loop_
_entity.id
_entity.type
_entity.pdbx_description
1 polymer ?
#
loop_
_entity_poly.entity_id
_entity_poly.type
_entity_poly.pdbx_seq_one_letter_code
_entity_poly.pdbx_strand_id
1 'polypeptide(L)'
;INVAVQAMIMVDCAARDWHAHTHVMGSYRPTSWAVNESFLGFVERSFPPSLDMDEEAISDALDESNALKAWKLKKRLGIEITPTDNLAHHLLYDPRHNKLYVFHHVAFLKAHLELSADTLGVGCKIKESLKIGTLPPQLLIETLHSLQSIIFPSTDGRSRLLLEQLIRRKLFDSECAEYDGYRRFRGLPEDFTYKYWGDRIVKLNEVMARRVPRNKFSRWLYWQTSDGNALMIALLALLITIVLGVLSLGVACFQTWIAWQAWRSPV
;
A
#
# COMPACT_ATOMS: atom_id res chain seq x y z
N ILE A 1 11.50 -25.90 21.60
CA ILE A 1 11.19 -24.47 21.88
C ILE A 1 10.86 -23.72 20.59
N ASN A 2 11.73 -23.72 19.57
CA ASN A 2 11.46 -22.97 18.32
C ASN A 2 10.11 -23.31 17.67
N VAL A 3 9.85 -24.58 17.38
CA VAL A 3 8.58 -25.01 16.75
C VAL A 3 7.34 -24.58 17.55
N ALA A 4 7.41 -24.60 18.89
CA ALA A 4 6.29 -24.19 19.73
C ALA A 4 6.06 -22.67 19.65
N VAL A 5 7.13 -21.87 19.75
CA VAL A 5 7.05 -20.40 19.60
C VAL A 5 6.57 -20.04 18.20
N GLN A 6 7.13 -20.66 17.17
CA GLN A 6 6.73 -20.44 15.78
C GLN A 6 5.26 -20.82 15.56
N ALA A 7 4.77 -21.92 16.12
CA ALA A 7 3.36 -22.27 16.03
C ALA A 7 2.44 -21.29 16.80
N MET A 8 2.91 -20.70 17.89
CA MET A 8 2.13 -19.78 18.73
C MET A 8 1.98 -18.38 18.15
N ILE A 9 3.03 -17.85 17.51
CA ILE A 9 3.05 -16.44 17.04
C ILE A 9 3.39 -16.29 15.57
N MET A 10 3.67 -17.39 14.87
CA MET A 10 4.05 -17.41 13.46
C MET A 10 5.30 -16.57 13.16
N VAL A 11 6.30 -16.62 14.05
CA VAL A 11 7.61 -15.97 13.87
C VAL A 11 8.71 -17.01 14.06
N ASP A 12 9.68 -17.03 13.15
CA ASP A 12 10.87 -17.88 13.30
C ASP A 12 11.79 -17.31 14.39
N CYS A 13 11.86 -17.98 15.53
CA CYS A 13 12.66 -17.53 16.66
C CYS A 13 14.13 -17.96 16.59
N ALA A 14 14.54 -18.66 15.53
CA ALA A 14 15.93 -19.01 15.22
C ALA A 14 16.39 -18.41 13.88
N ALA A 15 15.69 -17.40 13.35
CA ALA A 15 15.95 -16.87 12.01
C ALA A 15 17.41 -16.40 11.80
N ARG A 16 18.09 -15.89 12.83
CA ARG A 16 19.50 -15.47 12.75
C ARG A 16 20.47 -16.65 12.66
N ASP A 17 20.09 -17.85 13.08
CA ASP A 17 20.97 -19.02 13.08
C ASP A 17 21.12 -19.60 11.67
N TRP A 18 20.15 -19.32 10.79
CA TRP A 18 20.12 -19.75 9.39
C TRP A 18 20.59 -18.68 8.39
N HIS A 19 20.85 -17.46 8.87
CA HIS A 19 21.20 -16.32 8.03
C HIS A 19 22.53 -15.70 8.45
N ALA A 20 23.33 -15.28 7.47
CA ALA A 20 24.53 -14.50 7.74
C ALA A 20 24.17 -13.23 8.55
N HIS A 21 25.07 -12.78 9.42
CA HIS A 21 24.84 -11.60 10.28
C HIS A 21 24.53 -10.30 9.51
N THR A 22 24.89 -10.24 8.22
CA THR A 22 24.64 -9.11 7.32
C THR A 22 23.38 -9.28 6.46
N HIS A 23 22.63 -10.37 6.64
CA HIS A 23 21.43 -10.62 5.85
C HIS A 23 20.32 -9.64 6.23
N VAL A 24 19.84 -8.90 5.24
CA VAL A 24 18.73 -7.95 5.37
C VAL A 24 17.77 -8.22 4.22
N MET A 25 16.49 -8.43 4.54
CA MET A 25 15.41 -8.56 3.56
C MET A 25 14.63 -7.25 3.54
N GLY A 26 14.87 -6.41 2.52
CA GLY A 26 14.29 -5.07 2.47
C GLY A 26 14.69 -4.21 3.68
N SER A 27 13.71 -3.84 4.50
CA SER A 27 13.95 -3.11 5.77
C SER A 27 13.99 -4.01 7.01
N TYR A 28 13.75 -5.32 6.85
CA TYR A 28 13.71 -6.27 7.95
C TYR A 28 15.05 -6.96 8.15
N ARG A 29 15.45 -7.08 9.43
CA ARG A 29 16.61 -7.87 9.86
C ARG A 29 16.10 -9.09 10.64
N PRO A 30 16.47 -10.31 10.25
CA PRO A 30 16.09 -11.51 10.98
C PRO A 30 16.47 -11.42 12.46
N THR A 31 15.51 -11.73 13.33
CA THR A 31 15.68 -11.66 14.79
C THR A 31 15.47 -13.03 15.42
N SER A 32 16.51 -13.58 16.06
CA SER A 32 16.37 -14.75 16.94
C SER A 32 15.98 -14.33 18.36
N TRP A 33 15.32 -15.24 19.08
CA TRP A 33 15.06 -15.09 20.51
C TRP A 33 16.38 -15.24 21.29
N ALA A 34 16.76 -14.21 22.05
CA ALA A 34 18.01 -14.23 22.80
C ALA A 34 17.89 -15.03 24.12
N VAL A 35 18.98 -15.65 24.56
CA VAL A 35 19.03 -16.50 25.76
C VAL A 35 18.54 -15.78 27.03
N ASN A 36 18.82 -14.47 27.15
CA ASN A 36 18.48 -13.66 28.33
C ASN A 36 17.22 -12.80 28.11
N GLU A 37 16.46 -13.03 27.05
CA GLU A 37 15.28 -12.25 26.70
C GLU A 37 14.01 -12.97 27.15
N SER A 38 13.08 -12.22 27.74
CA SER A 38 11.76 -12.79 28.06
C SER A 38 10.95 -13.05 26.79
N PHE A 39 10.03 -14.01 26.82
CA PHE A 39 9.13 -14.25 25.69
C PHE A 39 8.35 -12.98 25.29
N LEU A 40 7.87 -12.20 26.27
CA LEU A 40 7.21 -10.92 26.02
C LEU A 40 8.14 -9.95 25.26
N GLY A 41 9.39 -9.81 25.71
CA GLY A 41 10.37 -8.94 25.06
C GLY A 41 10.67 -9.36 23.63
N PHE A 42 10.75 -10.67 23.37
CA PHE A 42 10.92 -11.20 22.02
C PHE A 42 9.73 -10.87 21.11
N VAL A 43 8.50 -11.02 21.60
CA VAL A 43 7.29 -10.67 20.83
C VAL A 43 7.21 -9.17 20.57
N GLU A 44 7.45 -8.33 21.58
CA GLU A 44 7.48 -6.86 21.43
C GLU A 44 8.54 -6.40 20.42
N ARG A 45 9.71 -7.05 20.41
CA ARG A 45 10.76 -6.77 19.43
C ARG A 45 10.46 -7.28 18.03
N SER A 46 9.69 -8.36 17.91
CA SER A 46 9.27 -8.93 16.62
C SER A 46 8.18 -8.09 15.95
N PHE A 47 7.37 -7.40 16.75
CA PHE A 47 6.28 -6.53 16.30
C PHE A 47 6.41 -5.13 16.89
N PRO A 48 7.44 -4.36 16.51
CA PRO A 48 7.60 -3.01 17.02
C PRO A 48 6.46 -2.13 16.50
N PRO A 49 5.72 -1.42 17.36
CA PRO A 49 4.78 -0.42 16.91
C PRO A 49 5.52 0.73 16.20
N SER A 50 4.90 1.33 15.20
CA SER A 50 5.38 2.52 14.51
C SER A 50 5.18 3.75 15.40
N LEU A 51 6.03 3.91 16.42
CA LEU A 51 5.93 4.96 17.44
C LEU A 51 6.31 6.36 16.94
N ASP A 52 7.09 6.45 15.87
CA ASP A 52 7.74 7.70 15.42
C ASP A 52 7.26 8.20 14.05
N MET A 53 6.19 7.63 13.49
CA MET A 53 5.71 7.98 12.15
C MET A 53 4.52 8.93 12.19
N ASP A 54 4.52 9.85 11.24
CA ASP A 54 3.45 10.80 11.00
C ASP A 54 2.14 10.06 10.68
N GLU A 55 1.16 10.15 11.57
CA GLU A 55 -0.17 9.57 11.38
C GLU A 55 -0.82 10.10 10.09
N GLU A 56 -0.50 11.33 9.69
CA GLU A 56 -0.96 11.94 8.44
C GLU A 56 -0.40 11.18 7.23
N ALA A 57 0.90 10.85 7.23
CA ALA A 57 1.50 10.07 6.14
C ALA A 57 0.92 8.66 6.03
N ILE A 58 0.56 8.03 7.16
CA ILE A 58 -0.12 6.73 7.16
C ILE A 58 -1.55 6.89 6.61
N SER A 59 -2.28 7.92 7.02
CA SER A 59 -3.62 8.23 6.51
C SER A 59 -3.61 8.45 4.99
N ASP A 60 -2.73 9.32 4.50
CA ASP A 60 -2.54 9.57 3.07
C ASP A 60 -2.23 8.28 2.30
N ALA A 61 -1.34 7.46 2.85
CA ALA A 61 -1.00 6.18 2.26
C ALA A 61 -2.21 5.23 2.19
N LEU A 62 -3.10 5.25 3.19
CA LEU A 62 -4.32 4.45 3.19
C LEU A 62 -5.36 4.98 2.20
N ASP A 63 -5.49 6.29 2.05
CA ASP A 63 -6.35 6.90 1.02
C ASP A 63 -5.88 6.51 -0.40
N GLU A 64 -4.56 6.39 -0.58
CA GLU A 64 -3.95 5.92 -1.82
C GLU A 64 -3.87 4.40 -1.98
N SER A 65 -4.35 3.63 -1.00
CA SER A 65 -4.26 2.14 -0.97
C SER A 65 -4.85 1.46 -2.22
N ASN A 66 -5.75 2.13 -2.93
CA ASN A 66 -6.25 1.69 -4.23
C ASN A 66 -5.13 1.45 -5.26
N ALA A 67 -3.96 2.09 -5.14
CA ALA A 67 -2.79 1.87 -5.97
C ALA A 67 -2.04 0.56 -5.64
N LEU A 68 -2.19 0.07 -4.40
CA LEU A 68 -1.48 -1.09 -3.84
C LEU A 68 -2.16 -2.45 -4.13
N LYS A 69 -3.27 -2.45 -4.87
CA LYS A 69 -3.95 -3.68 -5.30
C LYS A 69 -2.97 -4.65 -5.97
N ALA A 70 -3.09 -5.93 -5.67
CA ALA A 70 -2.16 -6.99 -6.08
C ALA A 70 -1.84 -6.97 -7.57
N TRP A 71 -2.87 -6.84 -8.42
CA TRP A 71 -2.66 -6.80 -9.87
C TRP A 71 -1.91 -5.55 -10.33
N LYS A 72 -2.05 -4.41 -9.64
CA LYS A 72 -1.32 -3.18 -9.96
C LYS A 72 0.15 -3.31 -9.58
N LEU A 73 0.45 -3.85 -8.40
CA LEU A 73 1.81 -4.15 -7.97
C LEU A 73 2.50 -5.07 -8.99
N LYS A 74 1.84 -6.17 -9.37
CA LYS A 74 2.37 -7.10 -10.37
C LYS A 74 2.51 -6.48 -11.75
N LYS A 75 1.50 -5.74 -12.24
CA LYS A 75 1.50 -5.21 -13.61
C LYS A 75 2.37 -3.97 -13.79
N ARG A 76 2.39 -3.05 -12.82
CA ARG A 76 3.04 -1.74 -12.93
C ARG A 76 4.47 -1.75 -12.41
N LEU A 77 4.74 -2.54 -11.37
CA LEU A 77 6.06 -2.62 -10.76
C LEU A 77 6.78 -3.96 -11.01
N GLY A 78 6.09 -4.94 -11.60
CA GLY A 78 6.64 -6.28 -11.76
C GLY A 78 6.87 -6.99 -10.43
N ILE A 79 6.23 -6.53 -9.34
CA ILE A 79 6.42 -7.11 -8.01
C ILE A 79 5.78 -8.50 -7.97
N GLU A 80 6.54 -9.48 -7.50
CA GLU A 80 6.05 -10.82 -7.24
C GLU A 80 5.48 -10.92 -5.82
N ILE A 81 4.20 -11.23 -5.71
CA ILE A 81 3.54 -11.46 -4.41
C ILE A 81 3.86 -12.88 -3.97
N THR A 82 4.59 -13.00 -2.88
CA THR A 82 5.12 -14.26 -2.34
C THR A 82 4.45 -14.56 -1.00
N PRO A 83 3.93 -15.77 -0.76
CA PRO A 83 3.42 -16.15 0.55
C PRO A 83 4.54 -16.18 1.60
N THR A 84 4.21 -15.93 2.86
CA THR A 84 5.13 -16.17 3.97
C THR A 84 4.41 -16.78 5.17
N ASP A 85 5.08 -17.74 5.82
CA ASP A 85 4.66 -18.32 7.10
C ASP A 85 5.11 -17.46 8.29
N ASN A 86 5.98 -16.47 8.07
CA ASN A 86 6.46 -15.58 9.10
C ASN A 86 5.64 -14.29 9.11
N LEU A 87 4.81 -14.10 10.15
CA LEU A 87 3.95 -12.93 10.33
C LEU A 87 4.77 -11.64 10.36
N ALA A 88 5.98 -11.65 10.91
CA ALA A 88 6.87 -10.49 10.91
C ALA A 88 7.30 -10.06 9.50
N HIS A 89 7.13 -10.90 8.47
CA HIS A 89 7.41 -10.56 7.07
C HIS A 89 6.18 -10.01 6.33
N HIS A 90 5.02 -9.87 6.96
CA HIS A 90 3.82 -9.38 6.28
C HIS A 90 3.99 -7.96 5.71
N LEU A 91 3.66 -7.76 4.43
CA LEU A 91 3.93 -6.52 3.66
C LEU A 91 5.41 -6.13 3.54
N LEU A 92 6.34 -7.05 3.80
CA LEU A 92 7.75 -6.76 3.61
C LEU A 92 8.09 -6.74 2.12
N TYR A 93 8.49 -5.57 1.62
CA TYR A 93 8.99 -5.43 0.26
C TYR A 93 10.51 -5.63 0.22
N ASP A 94 10.97 -6.58 -0.59
CA ASP A 94 12.37 -6.80 -0.91
C ASP A 94 12.69 -6.26 -2.31
N PRO A 95 13.40 -5.11 -2.40
CA PRO A 95 13.75 -4.51 -3.68
C PRO A 95 14.79 -5.32 -4.46
N ARG A 96 15.57 -6.20 -3.81
CA ARG A 96 16.62 -6.99 -4.47
C ARG A 96 16.02 -8.04 -5.39
N HIS A 97 15.00 -8.75 -4.90
CA HIS A 97 14.29 -9.77 -5.66
C HIS A 97 12.96 -9.28 -6.23
N ASN A 98 12.60 -8.01 -5.97
CA ASN A 98 11.33 -7.40 -6.32
C ASN A 98 10.12 -8.21 -5.83
N LYS A 99 10.20 -8.69 -4.58
CA LYS A 99 9.19 -9.54 -3.95
C LYS A 99 8.46 -8.80 -2.85
N LEU A 100 7.16 -9.01 -2.76
CA LEU A 100 6.35 -8.59 -1.62
C LEU A 100 5.89 -9.82 -0.86
N TYR A 101 6.33 -9.94 0.38
CA TYR A 101 5.92 -11.04 1.26
C TYR A 101 4.57 -10.73 1.90
N VAL A 102 3.63 -11.66 1.79
CA VAL A 102 2.27 -11.53 2.34
C VAL A 102 1.97 -12.75 3.19
N PHE A 103 1.76 -12.52 4.48
CA PHE A 103 1.34 -13.57 5.41
C PHE A 103 -0.04 -14.09 5.01
N HIS A 104 -0.20 -15.41 4.87
CA HIS A 104 -1.39 -16.00 4.26
C HIS A 104 -2.21 -16.92 5.17
N HIS A 105 -1.76 -17.27 6.38
CA HIS A 105 -2.51 -18.17 7.27
C HIS A 105 -3.68 -17.42 7.92
N VAL A 106 -4.76 -17.21 7.17
CA VAL A 106 -5.92 -16.44 7.61
C VAL A 106 -6.71 -17.19 8.69
N ALA A 107 -6.76 -18.53 8.62
CA ALA A 107 -7.35 -19.34 9.68
C ALA A 107 -6.70 -19.06 11.05
N PHE A 108 -5.37 -18.93 11.08
CA PHE A 108 -4.62 -18.57 12.29
C PHE A 108 -5.04 -17.18 12.82
N LEU A 109 -5.14 -16.17 11.95
CA LEU A 109 -5.56 -14.83 12.36
C LEU A 109 -6.98 -14.81 12.93
N LYS A 110 -7.93 -15.50 12.28
CA LYS A 110 -9.32 -15.58 12.73
C LYS A 110 -9.44 -16.30 14.07
N ALA A 111 -8.77 -17.43 14.25
CA ALA A 111 -8.80 -18.17 15.52
C ALA A 111 -8.29 -17.32 16.70
N HIS A 112 -7.22 -16.57 16.49
CA HIS A 112 -6.68 -15.64 17.49
C HIS A 112 -7.63 -14.47 17.80
N LEU A 113 -8.35 -13.97 16.79
CA LEU A 113 -9.36 -12.92 16.97
C LEU A 113 -10.60 -13.45 17.70
N GLU A 114 -11.09 -14.64 17.36
CA GLU A 114 -12.19 -15.32 18.04
C GLU A 114 -11.90 -15.49 19.53
N LEU A 115 -10.68 -15.91 19.89
CA LEU A 115 -10.26 -16.05 21.29
C LEU A 115 -10.28 -14.72 22.06
N SER A 116 -10.03 -13.61 21.37
CA SER A 116 -9.93 -12.27 21.98
C SER A 116 -11.25 -11.49 22.01
N ALA A 117 -12.26 -11.91 21.23
CA ALA A 117 -13.42 -11.11 20.85
C ALA A 117 -14.25 -10.56 22.03
N ASP A 118 -14.37 -11.35 23.10
CA ASP A 118 -15.17 -10.98 24.27
C ASP A 118 -14.35 -10.37 25.41
N THR A 119 -13.02 -10.50 25.36
CA THR A 119 -12.14 -10.21 26.51
C THR A 119 -11.23 -9.00 26.28
N LEU A 120 -10.85 -8.70 25.04
CA LEU A 120 -9.87 -7.67 24.72
C LEU A 120 -10.42 -6.64 23.72
N GLY A 121 -10.09 -5.38 23.95
CA GLY A 121 -10.26 -4.32 22.96
C GLY A 121 -9.12 -4.30 21.94
N VAL A 122 -9.36 -3.67 20.78
CA VAL A 122 -8.37 -3.56 19.68
C VAL A 122 -7.05 -2.97 20.17
N GLY A 123 -7.09 -1.91 20.98
CA GLY A 123 -5.92 -1.22 21.50
C GLY A 123 -5.23 -1.88 22.71
N CYS A 124 -5.53 -3.14 23.06
CA CYS A 124 -4.89 -3.79 24.20
C CYS A 124 -3.38 -3.98 23.99
N LYS A 125 -2.61 -4.00 25.08
CA LYS A 125 -1.15 -4.15 25.02
C LYS A 125 -0.76 -5.60 24.74
N ILE A 126 0.41 -5.81 24.11
CA ILE A 126 0.94 -7.16 23.82
C ILE A 126 0.93 -8.06 25.06
N LYS A 127 1.37 -7.53 26.20
CA LYS A 127 1.36 -8.25 27.48
C LYS A 127 -0.03 -8.78 27.88
N GLU A 128 -1.10 -8.05 27.59
CA GLU A 128 -2.48 -8.44 27.93
C GLU A 128 -2.98 -9.53 26.99
N SER A 129 -2.71 -9.39 25.69
CA SER A 129 -3.03 -10.41 24.68
C SER A 129 -2.34 -11.74 24.98
N LEU A 130 -1.04 -11.70 25.29
CA LEU A 130 -0.27 -12.91 25.56
C LEU A 130 -0.75 -13.65 26.83
N LYS A 131 -1.33 -12.95 27.81
CA LYS A 131 -1.88 -13.61 29.02
C LYS A 131 -3.05 -14.54 28.72
N ILE A 132 -3.83 -14.23 27.69
CA ILE A 132 -4.93 -15.10 27.23
C ILE A 132 -4.49 -16.03 26.09
N GLY A 133 -3.20 -16.02 25.72
CA GLY A 133 -2.64 -16.88 24.69
C GLY A 133 -2.84 -16.38 23.27
N THR A 134 -3.09 -15.08 23.05
CA THR A 134 -3.28 -14.51 21.70
C THR A 134 -2.32 -13.38 21.37
N LEU A 135 -2.16 -13.09 20.08
CA LEU A 135 -1.47 -11.91 19.59
C LEU A 135 -2.37 -10.66 19.71
N PRO A 136 -1.81 -9.45 19.71
CA PRO A 136 -2.60 -8.22 19.78
C PRO A 136 -3.69 -8.16 18.71
N PRO A 137 -4.97 -7.95 19.05
CA PRO A 137 -6.05 -7.85 18.07
C PRO A 137 -5.77 -6.78 17.00
N GLN A 138 -5.14 -5.65 17.36
CA GLN A 138 -4.74 -4.64 16.38
C GLN A 138 -3.77 -5.17 15.32
N LEU A 139 -2.74 -5.94 15.70
CA LEU A 139 -1.81 -6.58 14.76
C LEU A 139 -2.55 -7.53 13.80
N LEU A 140 -3.45 -8.35 14.36
CA LEU A 140 -4.22 -9.33 13.60
C LEU A 140 -5.19 -8.66 12.62
N ILE A 141 -5.91 -7.63 13.07
CA ILE A 141 -6.85 -6.85 12.25
C ILE A 141 -6.09 -6.11 11.14
N GLU A 142 -4.96 -5.47 11.44
CA GLU A 142 -4.13 -4.80 10.42
C GLU A 142 -3.64 -5.78 9.35
N THR A 143 -3.20 -6.97 9.76
CA THR A 143 -2.76 -8.03 8.84
C THR A 143 -3.91 -8.48 7.94
N LEU A 144 -5.07 -8.73 8.52
CA LEU A 144 -6.24 -9.21 7.78
C LEU A 144 -6.81 -8.13 6.86
N HIS A 145 -6.92 -6.89 7.35
CA HIS A 145 -7.41 -5.73 6.59
C HIS A 145 -6.48 -5.40 5.42
N SER A 146 -5.16 -5.35 5.63
CA SER A 146 -4.25 -5.10 4.52
C SER A 146 -4.25 -6.22 3.49
N LEU A 147 -4.35 -7.49 3.90
CA LEU A 147 -4.48 -8.61 2.97
C LEU A 147 -5.78 -8.53 2.15
N GLN A 148 -6.93 -8.41 2.83
CA GLN A 148 -8.26 -8.60 2.21
C GLN A 148 -8.90 -7.32 1.68
N SER A 149 -8.51 -6.13 2.17
CA SER A 149 -9.07 -4.84 1.74
C SER A 149 -8.10 -4.03 0.88
N ILE A 150 -6.79 -4.19 1.04
CA ILE A 150 -5.78 -3.41 0.29
C ILE A 150 -5.17 -4.22 -0.84
N ILE A 151 -4.53 -5.35 -0.52
CA ILE A 151 -3.81 -6.16 -1.51
C ILE A 151 -4.80 -6.96 -2.38
N PHE A 152 -5.76 -7.65 -1.78
CA PHE A 152 -6.71 -8.53 -2.47
C PHE A 152 -8.19 -8.15 -2.29
N PRO A 153 -8.62 -6.89 -2.48
CA PRO A 153 -10.00 -6.47 -2.26
C PRO A 153 -11.02 -7.30 -3.03
N SER A 154 -12.10 -7.71 -2.36
CA SER A 154 -13.22 -8.46 -2.96
C SER A 154 -13.89 -7.70 -4.11
N THR A 155 -13.89 -6.36 -4.04
CA THR A 155 -14.43 -5.46 -5.06
C THR A 155 -13.58 -5.41 -6.34
N ASP A 156 -12.34 -5.89 -6.30
CA ASP A 156 -11.43 -5.87 -7.46
C ASP A 156 -11.25 -7.29 -8.04
N GLY A 157 -11.97 -7.55 -9.14
CA GLY A 157 -11.96 -8.87 -9.77
C GLY A 157 -10.58 -9.35 -10.24
N ARG A 158 -9.65 -8.45 -10.59
CA ARG A 158 -8.30 -8.84 -11.03
C ARG A 158 -7.43 -9.32 -9.88
N SER A 159 -7.50 -8.64 -8.74
CA SER A 159 -6.80 -9.07 -7.52
C SER A 159 -7.38 -10.38 -7.02
N ARG A 160 -8.72 -10.52 -7.02
CA ARG A 160 -9.40 -11.76 -6.65
C ARG A 160 -8.96 -12.94 -7.52
N LEU A 161 -8.93 -12.79 -8.84
CA LEU A 161 -8.44 -13.83 -9.76
C LEU A 161 -6.99 -14.22 -9.48
N LEU A 162 -6.14 -13.24 -9.12
CA LEU A 162 -4.76 -13.50 -8.74
C LEU A 162 -4.69 -14.29 -7.43
N LEU A 163 -5.51 -13.95 -6.44
CA LEU A 163 -5.62 -14.68 -5.18
C LEU A 163 -6.09 -16.12 -5.41
N GLU A 164 -7.15 -16.33 -6.19
CA GLU A 164 -7.65 -17.66 -6.56
C GLU A 164 -6.58 -18.50 -7.25
N GLN A 165 -5.76 -17.89 -8.11
CA GLN A 165 -4.63 -18.56 -8.73
C GLN A 165 -3.57 -18.99 -7.70
N LEU A 166 -3.27 -18.16 -6.70
CA LEU A 166 -2.33 -18.48 -5.62
C LEU A 166 -2.87 -19.60 -4.72
N ILE A 167 -4.15 -19.55 -4.36
CA ILE A 167 -4.85 -20.59 -3.58
C ILE A 167 -4.86 -21.92 -4.35
N ARG A 168 -5.22 -21.91 -5.64
CA ARG A 168 -5.23 -23.12 -6.48
C ARG A 168 -3.85 -23.77 -6.59
N ARG A 169 -2.78 -22.96 -6.53
CA ARG A 169 -1.39 -23.42 -6.50
C ARG A 169 -0.93 -23.91 -5.12
N LYS A 170 -1.82 -23.91 -4.12
CA LYS A 170 -1.52 -24.24 -2.71
C LYS A 170 -0.43 -23.35 -2.10
N LEU A 171 -0.31 -22.12 -2.58
CA LEU A 171 0.63 -21.14 -2.05
C LEU A 171 -0.01 -20.28 -0.95
N PHE A 172 -1.33 -20.07 -1.03
CA PHE A 172 -2.10 -19.29 -0.06
C PHE A 172 -3.18 -20.19 0.56
N ASP A 173 -3.58 -19.85 1.78
CA ASP A 173 -4.71 -20.47 2.47
C ASP A 173 -6.02 -20.19 1.70
N SER A 174 -6.90 -21.18 1.60
CA SER A 174 -8.23 -21.00 1.02
C SER A 174 -9.03 -19.92 1.76
N GLU A 175 -8.84 -19.79 3.06
CA GLU A 175 -9.53 -18.77 3.87
C GLU A 175 -9.14 -17.33 3.51
N CYS A 176 -8.06 -17.12 2.74
CA CYS A 176 -7.77 -15.80 2.18
C CYS A 176 -8.91 -15.25 1.31
N ALA A 177 -9.68 -16.13 0.65
CA ALA A 177 -10.82 -15.76 -0.18
C ALA A 177 -12.13 -15.56 0.61
N GLU A 178 -12.11 -15.83 1.92
CA GLU A 178 -13.24 -15.59 2.82
C GLU A 178 -13.15 -14.16 3.35
N TYR A 179 -13.81 -13.24 2.64
CA TYR A 179 -13.84 -11.80 2.93
C TYR A 179 -14.63 -11.41 4.18
N ASP A 180 -14.94 -12.37 5.03
CA ASP A 180 -15.62 -12.20 6.32
C ASP A 180 -14.77 -11.35 7.28
N GLY A 181 -13.45 -11.35 7.04
CA GLY A 181 -12.47 -10.39 7.55
C GLY A 181 -12.54 -10.13 9.05
N TYR A 182 -12.19 -8.90 9.43
CA TYR A 182 -12.34 -8.37 10.79
C TYR A 182 -13.80 -7.96 11.09
N ARG A 183 -14.69 -7.94 10.08
CA ARG A 183 -16.06 -7.43 10.22
C ARG A 183 -16.90 -8.28 11.16
N ARG A 184 -16.61 -9.57 11.23
CA ARG A 184 -17.19 -10.50 12.20
C ARG A 184 -16.85 -10.14 13.65
N PHE A 185 -15.79 -9.35 13.88
CA PHE A 185 -15.25 -9.00 15.20
C PHE A 185 -15.53 -7.54 15.61
N ARG A 186 -16.75 -7.04 15.33
CA ARG A 186 -17.27 -5.67 15.59
C ARG A 186 -16.84 -4.53 14.65
N GLY A 187 -16.36 -4.84 13.44
CA GLY A 187 -15.94 -3.80 12.50
C GLY A 187 -14.69 -3.04 12.97
N LEU A 188 -14.12 -2.20 12.09
CA LEU A 188 -13.02 -1.33 12.50
C LEU A 188 -13.61 -0.26 13.42
N PRO A 189 -13.00 0.01 14.59
CA PRO A 189 -13.28 1.21 15.36
C PRO A 189 -13.20 2.46 14.46
N GLU A 190 -13.99 3.50 14.76
CA GLU A 190 -13.94 4.77 14.00
C GLU A 190 -12.55 5.41 14.01
N ASP A 191 -11.76 5.14 15.04
CA ASP A 191 -10.38 5.57 15.25
C ASP A 191 -9.33 4.51 14.87
N PHE A 192 -9.68 3.56 14.00
CA PHE A 192 -8.72 2.55 13.58
C PHE A 192 -7.53 3.17 12.83
N THR A 193 -6.35 3.02 13.41
CA THR A 193 -5.07 3.42 12.82
C THR A 193 -4.15 2.21 12.67
N TYR A 194 -3.29 2.25 11.65
CA TYR A 194 -2.24 1.23 11.48
C TYR A 194 -1.06 1.54 12.40
N LYS A 195 -0.80 0.66 13.37
CA LYS A 195 0.33 0.76 14.31
C LYS A 195 1.46 -0.21 14.01
N TYR A 196 1.21 -1.32 13.31
CA TYR A 196 2.25 -2.33 13.05
C TYR A 196 2.70 -2.29 11.59
N TRP A 197 1.76 -2.19 10.65
CA TRP A 197 2.07 -2.27 9.22
C TRP A 197 2.05 -0.95 8.47
N GLY A 198 1.74 0.17 9.16
CA GLY A 198 1.65 1.50 8.57
C GLY A 198 2.90 1.90 7.78
N ASP A 199 4.08 1.79 8.38
CA ASP A 199 5.36 2.10 7.72
C ASP A 199 5.58 1.28 6.43
N ARG A 200 5.16 0.01 6.42
CA ARG A 200 5.29 -0.85 5.24
C ARG A 200 4.34 -0.42 4.12
N ILE A 201 3.14 0.03 4.47
CA ILE A 201 2.17 0.58 3.51
C ILE A 201 2.68 1.90 2.92
N VAL A 202 3.20 2.81 3.75
CA VAL A 202 3.82 4.07 3.32
C VAL A 202 4.96 3.79 2.33
N LYS A 203 5.88 2.89 2.69
CA LYS A 203 6.98 2.48 1.80
C LYS A 203 6.49 1.90 0.48
N LEU A 204 5.46 1.05 0.50
CA LEU A 204 4.88 0.50 -0.73
C LEU A 204 4.26 1.58 -1.62
N ASN A 205 3.60 2.58 -1.02
CA ASN A 205 3.08 3.73 -1.76
C ASN A 205 4.18 4.59 -2.36
N GLU A 206 5.27 4.84 -1.63
CA GLU A 206 6.42 5.53 -2.21
C GLU A 206 6.99 4.78 -3.43
N VAL A 207 7.12 3.46 -3.35
CA VAL A 207 7.59 2.63 -4.47
C VAL A 207 6.62 2.73 -5.65
N MET A 208 5.32 2.73 -5.40
CA MET A 208 4.30 2.96 -6.43
C MET A 208 4.36 4.37 -7.02
N ALA A 209 4.56 5.40 -6.21
CA ALA A 209 4.62 6.79 -6.63
C ALA A 209 5.84 7.06 -7.53
N ARG A 210 7.01 6.53 -7.16
CA ARG A 210 8.28 6.71 -7.91
C ARG A 210 8.22 6.20 -9.35
N ARG A 211 7.40 5.17 -9.65
CA ARG A 211 7.28 4.61 -11.01
C ARG A 211 6.11 5.13 -11.82
N VAL A 212 5.16 5.85 -11.22
CA VAL A 212 3.94 6.27 -11.90
C VAL A 212 3.91 7.79 -12.06
N PRO A 213 4.13 8.36 -13.26
CA PRO A 213 3.52 9.65 -13.55
C PRO A 213 2.00 9.44 -13.63
N ARG A 214 1.30 9.77 -12.54
CA ARG A 214 -0.12 9.42 -12.31
C ARG A 214 -1.12 10.01 -13.30
N ASN A 215 -0.77 11.05 -14.05
CA ASN A 215 -1.63 11.60 -15.11
C ASN A 215 -0.78 12.31 -16.16
N LYS A 216 -1.18 12.24 -17.45
CA LYS A 216 -0.61 13.13 -18.47
C LYS A 216 -0.79 14.61 -18.08
N PHE A 217 -1.92 14.92 -17.44
CA PHE A 217 -2.25 16.26 -16.95
C PHE A 217 -1.48 16.65 -15.68
N SER A 218 -1.29 15.75 -14.72
CA SER A 218 -0.47 16.06 -13.53
C SER A 218 1.01 16.15 -13.86
N ARG A 219 1.50 15.36 -14.83
CA ARG A 219 2.86 15.50 -15.39
C ARG A 219 3.02 16.83 -16.13
N TRP A 220 1.97 17.32 -16.77
CA TRP A 220 1.92 18.64 -17.41
C TRP A 220 1.91 19.78 -16.38
N LEU A 221 1.12 19.65 -15.31
CA LEU A 221 1.07 20.61 -14.19
C LEU A 221 2.38 20.65 -13.39
N TYR A 222 3.00 19.50 -13.14
CA TYR A 222 4.31 19.43 -12.49
C TYR A 222 5.45 19.95 -13.39
N TRP A 223 5.26 19.90 -14.72
CA TRP A 223 6.15 20.60 -15.67
C TRP A 223 6.01 22.12 -15.60
N GLN A 224 4.86 22.63 -15.13
CA GLN A 224 4.55 24.06 -15.04
C GLN A 224 5.26 24.75 -13.86
N THR A 225 5.62 24.01 -12.81
CA THR A 225 6.18 24.53 -11.56
C THR A 225 7.71 24.46 -11.46
N SER A 226 8.39 23.98 -12.51
CA SER A 226 9.86 23.91 -12.56
C SER A 226 10.44 25.19 -13.17
N ASP A 227 11.17 25.97 -12.37
CA ASP A 227 11.79 27.26 -12.76
C ASP A 227 12.62 27.22 -14.06
N GLY A 228 13.19 26.06 -14.42
CA GLY A 228 13.94 25.88 -15.67
C GLY A 228 13.10 25.98 -16.96
N ASN A 229 11.77 25.91 -16.88
CA ASN A 229 10.88 25.82 -18.05
C ASN A 229 10.04 27.08 -18.31
N ALA A 230 10.18 28.13 -17.50
CA ALA A 230 9.41 29.38 -17.65
C ALA A 230 9.59 30.01 -19.06
N LEU A 231 10.79 29.90 -19.64
CA LEU A 231 11.09 30.39 -20.99
C LEU A 231 10.32 29.63 -22.09
N MET A 232 10.17 28.31 -21.95
CA MET A 232 9.40 27.50 -22.90
C MET A 232 7.92 27.86 -22.88
N ILE A 233 7.37 28.15 -21.70
CA ILE A 233 5.97 28.58 -21.53
C ILE A 233 5.75 29.95 -22.16
N ALA A 234 6.65 30.90 -21.93
CA ALA A 234 6.58 32.23 -22.53
C ALA A 234 6.61 32.16 -24.07
N LEU A 235 7.48 31.31 -24.63
CA LEU A 235 7.56 31.07 -26.07
C LEU A 235 6.26 30.44 -26.64
N LEU A 236 5.69 29.47 -25.94
CA LEU A 236 4.43 28.83 -26.37
C LEU A 236 3.25 29.82 -26.31
N ALA A 237 3.16 30.60 -25.24
CA ALA A 237 2.15 31.64 -25.10
C ALA A 237 2.26 32.68 -26.22
N LEU A 238 3.49 33.14 -26.52
CA LEU A 238 3.76 34.06 -27.63
C LEU A 238 3.33 33.48 -28.97
N LEU A 239 3.63 32.20 -29.23
CA LEU A 239 3.22 31.53 -30.47
C LEU A 239 1.69 31.50 -30.62
N ILE A 240 0.97 31.15 -29.55
CA ILE A 240 -0.49 31.13 -29.54
C ILE A 240 -1.04 32.54 -29.80
N THR A 241 -0.46 33.57 -29.17
CA THR A 241 -0.84 34.98 -29.40
C THR A 241 -0.66 35.39 -30.86
N ILE A 242 0.46 35.02 -31.49
CA ILE A 242 0.71 35.31 -32.91
C ILE A 242 -0.34 34.65 -33.80
N VAL A 243 -0.63 33.36 -33.57
CA VAL A 243 -1.63 32.63 -34.36
C VAL A 243 -3.02 33.25 -34.22
N LEU A 244 -3.42 33.59 -33.00
CA LEU A 244 -4.70 34.27 -32.75
C LEU A 244 -4.74 35.66 -33.40
N GLY A 245 -3.62 36.40 -33.40
CA GLY A 245 -3.48 37.69 -34.08
C GLY A 245 -3.63 37.59 -35.61
N VAL A 246 -3.06 36.54 -36.22
CA VAL A 246 -3.21 36.30 -37.67
C VAL A 246 -4.66 35.92 -38.01
N LEU A 247 -5.29 35.08 -37.19
CA LEU A 247 -6.69 34.69 -37.38
C LEU A 247 -7.63 35.88 -37.23
N SER A 248 -7.43 36.73 -36.22
CA SER A 248 -8.26 37.92 -36.01
C SER A 248 -8.12 38.93 -37.15
N LEU A 249 -6.90 39.10 -37.69
CA LEU A 249 -6.68 39.93 -38.87
C LEU A 249 -7.43 39.38 -40.10
N GLY A 250 -7.42 38.06 -40.30
CA GLY A 250 -8.19 37.42 -41.38
C GLY A 250 -9.69 37.66 -41.26
N VAL A 251 -10.25 37.54 -40.05
CA VAL A 251 -11.66 37.84 -39.78
C VAL A 251 -11.96 39.32 -40.05
N ALA A 252 -11.09 40.24 -39.61
CA ALA A 252 -11.27 41.67 -39.84
C ALA A 252 -11.26 42.04 -41.33
N CYS A 253 -10.34 41.46 -42.11
CA CYS A 253 -10.30 41.62 -43.57
C CYS A 253 -11.59 41.13 -44.22
N PHE A 254 -12.08 39.95 -43.80
CA PHE A 254 -13.32 39.38 -44.33
C PHE A 254 -14.55 40.26 -43.99
N GLN A 255 -14.64 40.73 -42.75
CA GLN A 255 -15.71 41.65 -42.33
C GLN A 255 -15.68 42.98 -43.10
N THR A 256 -14.49 43.53 -43.33
CA THR A 256 -14.32 44.77 -44.09
C THR A 256 -14.69 44.58 -45.55
N TRP A 257 -14.36 43.42 -46.13
CA TRP A 257 -14.76 43.07 -47.49
C TRP A 257 -16.28 42.94 -47.63
N ILE A 258 -16.95 42.25 -46.69
CA ILE A 258 -18.42 42.18 -46.66
C ILE A 258 -19.03 43.58 -46.54
N ALA A 259 -18.52 44.42 -45.64
CA ALA A 259 -19.02 45.78 -45.46
C ALA A 259 -18.85 46.63 -46.73
N TRP A 260 -17.72 46.49 -47.43
CA TRP A 260 -17.48 47.16 -48.70
C TRP A 260 -18.42 46.69 -49.81
N GLN A 261 -18.67 45.38 -49.91
CA GLN A 261 -19.65 44.83 -50.85
C GLN A 261 -21.06 45.32 -50.56
N ALA A 262 -21.46 45.35 -49.28
CA ALA A 262 -22.76 45.88 -48.85
C ALA A 262 -22.91 47.37 -49.18
N TRP A 263 -21.84 48.16 -49.09
CA TRP A 263 -21.85 49.57 -49.49
C TRP A 263 -21.91 49.77 -51.01
N ARG A 264 -21.29 48.86 -51.79
CA ARG A 264 -21.23 48.96 -53.26
C ARG A 264 -22.48 48.45 -53.97
N SER A 265 -23.24 47.56 -53.34
CA SER A 265 -24.54 47.10 -53.82
C SER A 265 -25.59 47.20 -52.70
N PRO A 266 -25.99 48.43 -52.33
CA PRO A 266 -27.11 48.61 -51.43
C PRO A 266 -28.37 48.15 -52.15
N VAL A 267 -29.12 47.25 -51.50
CA VAL A 267 -30.47 46.86 -51.94
C VAL A 267 -31.44 48.00 -51.60
#